data_AF-A0A379T5A7-F1
#
_entry.id   AF-A0A379T5A7-F1
#
_cell.length_a   1.000
_cell.length_b   1.000
_cell.length_c   1.000
_cell.angle_alpha   90.00
_cell.angle_beta   90.00
_cell.angle_gamma   90.00
#
_symmetry.space_group_name_H-M   'P 1'
#
loop_
_entity.id
_entity.type
_entity.pdbx_description
1 polymer ?
#
loop_
_entity_poly.entity_id
_entity_poly.type
_entity_poly.pdbx_seq_one_letter_code
_entity_poly.pdbx_strand_id
1 'polypeptide(L)'
;MSKGTTSQDAPFGTLLGYAPGGVAIYSSDYSSLELRDDDDAAFRSYIDDEYMGHKWQCVEFARRFLFLNYGVVFTDVGMAWEIFSLRFLR
;
A
#
# COMPACT_ATOMS: atom_id res chain seq x y z
N MET A 1 -3.62 34.40 5.67
CA MET A 1 -4.01 33.00 5.42
C MET A 1 -3.58 32.65 4.01
N SER A 2 -2.55 31.83 3.86
CA SER A 2 -2.03 31.47 2.54
C SER A 2 -3.03 30.54 1.86
N LYS A 3 -3.56 30.95 0.72
CA LYS A 3 -4.17 30.04 -0.25
C LYS A 3 -3.02 29.23 -0.86
N GLY A 4 -2.57 28.22 -0.12
CA GLY A 4 -1.65 27.22 -0.64
C GLY A 4 -2.39 26.42 -1.71
N THR A 5 -1.84 26.40 -2.91
CA THR A 5 -2.24 25.56 -4.04
C THR A 5 -2.55 24.15 -3.53
N THR A 6 -3.84 23.79 -3.44
CA THR A 6 -4.25 22.40 -3.28
C THR A 6 -3.87 21.70 -4.58
N SER A 7 -2.66 21.13 -4.63
CA SER A 7 -2.42 19.96 -5.47
C SER A 7 -3.60 19.03 -5.20
N GLN A 8 -4.44 18.79 -6.21
CA GLN A 8 -5.56 17.88 -6.04
C GLN A 8 -4.96 16.48 -5.89
N ASP A 9 -4.87 16.02 -4.64
CA ASP A 9 -4.51 14.64 -4.35
C ASP A 9 -5.46 13.72 -5.14
N ALA A 10 -4.90 12.68 -5.74
CA ALA A 10 -5.67 11.80 -6.59
C ALA A 10 -6.59 10.91 -5.75
N PRO A 11 -7.79 10.55 -6.25
CA PRO A 11 -8.70 9.63 -5.56
C PRO A 11 -8.05 8.29 -5.21
N PHE A 12 -8.57 7.61 -4.20
CA PHE A 12 -8.12 6.30 -3.76
C PHE A 12 -7.97 5.32 -4.92
N GLY A 13 -6.87 4.57 -4.94
CA GLY A 13 -6.59 3.59 -5.98
C GLY A 13 -6.15 4.16 -7.33
N THR A 14 -6.06 5.49 -7.48
CA THR A 14 -5.45 6.09 -8.66
C THR A 14 -3.98 5.69 -8.75
N LEU A 15 -3.55 5.19 -9.92
CA LEU A 15 -2.15 4.95 -10.22
C LEU A 15 -1.40 6.29 -10.30
N LEU A 16 -0.41 6.48 -9.44
CA LEU A 16 0.40 7.68 -9.33
C LEU A 16 1.72 7.58 -10.08
N GLY A 17 2.21 6.37 -10.31
CA GLY A 17 3.48 6.11 -10.99
C GLY A 17 4.03 4.73 -10.69
N TYR A 18 5.31 4.54 -10.98
CA TYR A 18 6.01 3.26 -10.81
C TYR A 18 7.37 3.47 -10.14
N ALA A 19 7.69 2.60 -9.20
CA ALA A 19 9.05 2.42 -8.68
C ALA A 19 9.88 1.51 -9.62
N PRO A 20 11.21 1.44 -9.44
CA PRO A 20 12.06 0.51 -10.18
C PRO A 20 11.51 -0.92 -10.18
N GLY A 21 11.68 -1.61 -11.31
CA GLY A 21 11.05 -2.91 -11.55
C GLY A 21 9.58 -2.84 -11.98
N GLY A 22 9.03 -1.64 -12.20
CA GLY A 22 7.66 -1.46 -12.68
C GLY A 22 6.61 -1.67 -11.59
N VAL A 23 6.95 -1.43 -10.32
CA VAL A 23 6.04 -1.63 -9.18
C VAL A 23 5.13 -0.41 -9.02
N ALA A 24 3.83 -0.59 -9.25
CA ALA A 24 2.83 0.48 -9.21
C ALA A 24 2.70 1.15 -7.83
N ILE A 25 2.54 2.47 -7.81
CA ILE A 25 2.25 3.27 -6.64
C ILE A 25 0.82 3.81 -6.78
N TYR A 26 -0.03 3.57 -5.78
CA TYR A 26 -1.43 3.98 -5.80
C TYR A 26 -1.74 5.01 -4.71
N SER A 27 -2.70 5.89 -4.97
CA SER A 27 -3.22 6.80 -3.96
C SER A 27 -3.89 6.03 -2.81
N SER A 28 -3.56 6.45 -1.59
CA SER A 28 -4.17 5.96 -0.34
C SER A 28 -5.10 6.98 0.29
N ASP A 29 -5.64 7.93 -0.48
CA ASP A 29 -6.57 8.92 0.05
C ASP A 29 -7.95 8.33 0.33
N TYR A 30 -8.11 7.70 1.50
CA TYR A 30 -9.40 7.13 1.93
C TYR A 30 -10.48 8.20 2.15
N SER A 31 -10.14 9.49 2.22
CA SER A 31 -11.15 10.54 2.34
C SER A 31 -11.99 10.69 1.07
N SER A 32 -11.48 10.18 -0.06
CA SER A 32 -12.18 10.11 -1.35
C SER A 32 -13.12 8.90 -1.49
N LEU A 33 -13.21 8.02 -0.47
CA LEU A 33 -14.07 6.84 -0.48
C LEU A 33 -15.35 7.05 0.32
N GLU A 34 -16.44 6.47 -0.17
CA GLU A 34 -17.64 6.21 0.64
C GLU A 34 -17.47 4.86 1.34
N LEU A 35 -16.87 4.87 2.53
CA LEU A 35 -16.63 3.64 3.31
C LEU A 35 -17.95 2.99 3.75
N ARG A 36 -18.07 1.68 3.50
CA ARG A 36 -19.13 0.83 4.06
C ARG A 36 -18.52 -0.25 4.94
N ASP A 37 -19.26 -0.68 5.95
CA ASP A 37 -18.78 -1.63 6.97
C ASP A 37 -18.49 -3.04 6.41
N ASP A 38 -18.97 -3.38 5.21
CA ASP A 38 -18.81 -4.69 4.57
C ASP A 38 -17.59 -4.81 3.63
N ASP A 39 -16.79 -3.73 3.47
CA ASP A 39 -15.74 -3.66 2.46
C ASP A 39 -14.34 -4.18 2.91
N ASP A 40 -14.17 -4.68 4.14
CA ASP A 40 -12.84 -5.05 4.68
C ASP A 40 -12.06 -6.03 3.78
N ALA A 41 -12.75 -6.99 3.16
CA ALA A 41 -12.12 -7.93 2.23
C ALA A 41 -11.67 -7.25 0.92
N ALA A 42 -12.39 -6.24 0.44
CA ALA A 42 -12.06 -5.52 -0.79
C ALA A 42 -10.77 -4.70 -0.66
N PHE A 43 -10.45 -4.26 0.56
CA PHE A 43 -9.22 -3.54 0.88
C PHE A 43 -7.98 -4.44 1.02
N ARG A 44 -8.11 -5.77 0.92
CA ARG A 44 -6.95 -6.67 0.94
C ARG A 44 -6.31 -6.76 -0.45
N SER A 45 -5.01 -6.50 -0.52
CA SER A 45 -4.20 -6.62 -1.75
C SER A 45 -3.55 -8.00 -1.82
N TYR A 46 -3.67 -8.67 -2.97
CA TYR A 46 -3.11 -10.00 -3.22
C TYR A 46 -2.41 -10.06 -4.59
N ILE A 47 -1.35 -10.87 -4.68
CA ILE A 47 -0.72 -11.29 -5.94
C ILE A 47 -0.49 -12.79 -5.86
N ASP A 48 -1.05 -13.58 -6.78
CA ASP A 48 -0.91 -15.04 -6.82
C ASP A 48 -1.11 -15.73 -5.44
N ASP A 49 -2.23 -15.40 -4.78
CA ASP A 49 -2.61 -15.83 -3.42
C ASP A 49 -1.72 -15.33 -2.27
N GLU A 50 -0.68 -14.56 -2.56
CA GLU A 50 0.20 -13.94 -1.56
C GLU A 50 -0.37 -12.60 -1.09
N TYR A 51 -0.51 -12.41 0.22
CA TYR A 51 -1.09 -11.20 0.80
C TYR A 51 -0.07 -10.06 0.87
N MET A 52 -0.35 -8.96 0.17
CA MET A 52 0.55 -7.80 0.13
C MET A 52 0.27 -6.84 1.27
N GLY A 53 -0.98 -6.66 1.69
CA GLY A 53 -1.34 -5.72 2.75
C GLY A 53 -2.68 -5.03 2.50
N HIS A 54 -2.98 -4.03 3.31
CA HIS A 54 -4.17 -3.19 3.17
C HIS A 54 -3.96 -2.14 2.07
N LYS A 55 -4.76 -2.19 1.00
CA LYS A 55 -4.75 -1.24 -0.12
C LYS A 55 -4.98 0.18 0.39
N TRP A 56 -4.09 1.15 0.19
CA TRP A 56 -2.77 1.12 -0.46
C TRP A 56 -1.65 1.60 0.48
N GLN A 57 -1.74 1.18 1.74
CA GLN A 57 -0.88 1.66 2.82
C GLN A 57 0.61 1.36 2.55
N CYS A 58 1.48 2.07 3.27
CA CYS A 58 2.93 1.95 3.12
C CYS A 58 3.45 0.52 3.32
N VAL A 59 2.86 -0.25 4.23
CA VAL A 59 3.21 -1.66 4.46
C VAL A 59 2.87 -2.53 3.25
N GLU A 60 1.72 -2.27 2.60
CA GLU A 60 1.31 -2.97 1.37
C GLU A 60 2.31 -2.76 0.26
N PHE A 61 2.67 -1.50 0.01
CA PHE A 61 3.63 -1.16 -1.04
C PHE A 61 5.01 -1.74 -0.76
N ALA A 62 5.50 -1.65 0.49
CA ALA A 62 6.81 -2.20 0.85
C ALA A 62 6.88 -3.71 0.63
N ARG A 63 5.83 -4.46 1.05
CA ARG A 63 5.77 -5.90 0.87
C ARG A 63 5.70 -6.28 -0.62
N ARG A 64 4.84 -5.61 -1.38
CA ARG A 64 4.68 -5.82 -2.83
C ARG A 64 5.93 -5.49 -3.63
N PHE A 65 6.64 -4.43 -3.26
CA PHE A 65 7.90 -4.07 -3.88
C PHE A 65 8.97 -5.16 -3.69
N LEU A 66 9.07 -5.71 -2.47
CA LEU A 66 10.00 -6.80 -2.19
C LEU A 66 9.60 -8.09 -2.91
N PHE A 67 8.31 -8.41 -2.95
CA PHE A 67 7.79 -9.59 -3.63
C PHE A 67 8.13 -9.58 -5.12
N LEU A 68 7.78 -8.49 -5.82
CA LEU A 68 7.96 -8.41 -7.28
C LEU A 68 9.42 -8.30 -7.71
N ASN A 69 10.28 -7.63 -6.93
CA ASN A 69 11.67 -7.41 -7.32
C ASN A 69 12.64 -8.47 -6.79
N TYR A 70 12.32 -9.12 -5.67
CA TYR A 70 13.24 -10.00 -4.96
C TYR A 70 12.63 -11.36 -4.60
N GLY A 71 11.34 -11.57 -4.85
CA GLY A 71 10.67 -12.83 -4.55
C GLY A 71 10.53 -13.13 -3.06
N VAL A 72 10.59 -12.10 -2.19
CA VAL A 72 10.51 -12.25 -0.72
C VAL A 72 9.50 -11.30 -0.10
N VAL A 73 8.98 -11.67 1.08
CA VAL A 73 8.09 -10.83 1.88
C VAL A 73 8.50 -10.84 3.35
N PHE A 74 8.17 -9.78 4.07
CA PHE A 74 8.19 -9.78 5.53
C PHE A 74 6.83 -10.23 6.09
N THR A 75 6.84 -10.76 7.32
CA THR A 75 5.63 -11.22 8.04
C THR A 75 4.58 -10.13 8.19
N ASP A 76 3.37 -10.52 8.60
CA ASP A 76 2.34 -9.53 8.90
C ASP A 76 2.67 -8.70 10.14
N VAL A 77 2.40 -7.39 10.05
CA VAL A 77 2.68 -6.40 11.09
C VAL A 77 1.50 -5.46 11.22
N GLY A 78 1.16 -5.06 12.44
CA GLY A 78 0.04 -4.14 12.68
C GLY A 78 0.41 -2.68 12.40
N MET A 79 1.67 -2.33 12.60
CA MET A 79 2.21 -0.98 12.37
C MET A 79 3.53 -1.03 11.62
N ALA A 80 3.73 -0.07 10.71
CA ALA A 80 4.90 -0.03 9.83
C ALA A 80 6.25 0.01 10.58
N TRP A 81 6.31 0.60 11.77
CA TRP A 81 7.56 0.69 12.55
C TRP A 81 8.01 -0.67 13.11
N GLU A 82 7.11 -1.65 13.24
CA GLU A 82 7.43 -2.99 13.72
C GLU A 82 8.35 -3.74 12.75
N ILE A 83 8.36 -3.34 11.46
CA ILE A 83 9.25 -3.89 10.43
C ILE A 83 10.72 -3.83 10.87
N PHE A 84 11.13 -2.78 11.58
CA PHE A 84 12.53 -2.62 12.02
C PHE A 84 12.96 -3.67 13.06
N SER A 85 12.01 -4.28 13.76
CA SER A 85 12.26 -5.34 14.74
C SER A 85 12.33 -6.74 14.10
N LEU A 86 12.00 -6.87 12.81
CA LEU A 86 12.04 -8.17 12.12
C LEU A 86 13.48 -8.64 11.90
N ARG A 87 13.65 -9.96 11.83
CA ARG A 87 14.97 -10.61 11.71
C ARG A 87 15.07 -11.55 10.51
N PHE A 88 13.98 -11.77 9.80
CA PHE A 88 13.95 -12.61 8.61
C PHE A 88 12.87 -12.12 7.63
N LEU A 89 13.09 -12.48 6.37
CA LEU A 89 12.11 -12.43 5.28
C LEU A 89 11.83 -13.87 4.85
N ARG A 90 10.69 -14.13 4.24
CA ARG A 90 10.34 -15.43 3.65
C ARG A 90 10.19 -15.34 2.15
#